data_AF-A0A7Y1VK53-F1
#
_entry.id   AF-A0A7Y1VK53-F1
#
_cell.length_a   1.000
_cell.length_b   1.000
_cell.length_c   1.000
_cell.angle_alpha   90.00
_cell.angle_beta   90.00
_cell.angle_gamma   90.00
#
_symmetry.space_group_name_H-M   'P 1'
#
loop_
_entity.id
_entity.type
_entity.pdbx_description
1 polymer ?
#
loop_
_entity_poly.entity_id
_entity_poly.type
_entity_poly.pdbx_seq_one_letter_code
_entity_poly.pdbx_strand_id
1 'polypeptide(L)'
;MQPKIDEQDKLTILKELLFPEDHGAVEDISNRIQLLEQFLNDPQQFASKIDPLMDQKLQAYTKRMPNTLGPTFTATLKKEISNHPEAVVETLSPILGKLIKKYTSQKIRAFFKMLGRPFRFLGRWRRTIHNWFGGPSEEQLLQRELKSATIEQVLLLERHTGLLKASYSETNTMNEDKIADLCTVINNHVKTSRKPDDQHLEL
;
A
#
# COMPACT_ATOMS: atom_id res chain seq x y z
N MET A 1 43.87 -73.45 -44.78
CA MET A 1 44.01 -73.18 -43.34
C MET A 1 42.66 -72.63 -42.88
N GLN A 2 41.80 -73.47 -42.31
CA GLN A 2 40.45 -73.05 -41.87
C GLN A 2 40.57 -72.24 -40.57
N PRO A 3 39.85 -71.13 -40.39
CA PRO A 3 39.88 -70.38 -39.14
C PRO A 3 39.27 -71.25 -38.04
N LYS A 4 40.03 -71.44 -36.96
CA LYS A 4 39.61 -72.18 -35.77
C LYS A 4 38.65 -71.28 -35.00
N ILE A 5 37.36 -71.36 -35.33
CA ILE A 5 36.29 -70.65 -34.59
C ILE A 5 36.33 -71.17 -33.15
N ASP A 6 36.53 -70.25 -32.21
CA ASP A 6 36.66 -70.54 -30.78
C ASP A 6 35.35 -71.14 -30.24
N GLU A 7 35.42 -71.99 -29.21
CA GLU A 7 34.21 -72.64 -28.67
C GLU A 7 33.21 -71.62 -28.11
N GLN A 8 33.69 -70.46 -27.65
CA GLN A 8 32.86 -69.33 -27.22
C GLN A 8 32.04 -68.74 -28.37
N ASP A 9 32.61 -68.63 -29.57
CA ASP A 9 31.91 -68.13 -30.75
C ASP A 9 30.80 -69.11 -31.19
N LYS A 10 31.07 -70.42 -31.12
CA LYS A 10 30.08 -71.46 -31.47
C LYS A 10 28.90 -71.48 -30.50
N LEU A 11 29.17 -71.31 -29.21
CA LEU A 11 28.12 -71.23 -28.17
C LEU A 11 27.28 -69.96 -28.32
N THR A 12 27.90 -68.85 -28.71
CA THR A 12 27.20 -67.57 -28.95
C THR A 12 26.24 -67.71 -30.14
N ILE A 13 26.73 -68.24 -31.26
CA ILE A 13 25.91 -68.50 -32.46
C ILE A 13 24.75 -69.47 -32.17
N LEU A 14 24.99 -70.52 -31.38
CA LEU A 14 23.96 -71.50 -31.04
C LEU A 14 22.87 -70.90 -30.14
N LYS A 15 23.26 -70.01 -29.21
CA LYS A 15 22.33 -69.32 -28.31
C LYS A 15 21.46 -68.31 -29.07
N GLU A 16 22.06 -67.61 -30.03
CA GLU A 16 21.40 -66.66 -30.93
C GLU A 16 20.40 -67.36 -31.88
N LEU A 17 20.72 -68.58 -32.34
CA LEU A 17 19.84 -69.40 -33.18
C LEU A 17 18.67 -70.05 -32.41
N LEU A 18 18.89 -70.43 -31.14
CA LEU A 18 17.89 -71.11 -30.31
C LEU A 18 16.88 -70.15 -29.64
N PHE A 19 17.28 -68.92 -29.33
CA PHE A 19 16.46 -67.97 -28.57
C PHE A 19 16.37 -66.57 -29.22
N PRO A 20 15.97 -66.47 -30.50
CA PRO A 20 15.93 -65.19 -31.21
C PRO A 20 14.94 -64.17 -30.59
N GLU A 21 13.82 -64.64 -30.02
CA GLU A 21 12.82 -63.77 -29.39
C GLU A 21 13.30 -63.19 -28.05
N ASP A 22 13.99 -63.99 -27.23
CA ASP A 22 14.52 -63.54 -25.93
C ASP A 22 15.64 -62.49 -26.13
N HIS A 23 16.50 -62.69 -27.13
CA HIS A 23 17.53 -61.72 -27.48
C HIS A 23 16.92 -60.41 -27.99
N GLY A 24 15.89 -60.48 -28.85
CA GLY A 24 15.18 -59.29 -29.31
C GLY A 24 14.49 -58.52 -28.18
N ALA A 25 13.90 -59.21 -27.20
CA ALA A 25 13.28 -58.58 -26.04
C ALA A 25 14.31 -57.89 -25.12
N VAL A 26 15.45 -58.52 -24.87
CA VAL A 26 16.53 -57.94 -24.07
C VAL A 26 17.16 -56.73 -24.77
N GLU A 27 17.30 -56.79 -26.09
CA GLU A 27 17.80 -55.68 -26.90
C GLU A 27 16.82 -54.50 -26.90
N ASP A 28 15.51 -54.73 -27.06
CA ASP A 28 14.48 -53.67 -26.96
C ASP A 28 14.51 -52.98 -25.59
N ILE A 29 14.57 -53.76 -24.51
CA ILE A 29 14.65 -53.22 -23.14
C ILE A 29 15.92 -52.39 -22.97
N SER A 30 17.07 -52.90 -23.43
CA SER A 30 18.35 -52.19 -23.34
C SER A 30 18.33 -50.86 -24.11
N ASN A 31 17.77 -50.87 -25.32
CA ASN A 31 17.59 -49.67 -26.14
C ASN A 31 16.67 -48.66 -25.44
N ARG A 32 15.57 -49.10 -24.83
CA ARG A 32 14.65 -48.22 -24.09
C ARG A 32 15.29 -47.63 -22.84
N ILE A 33 16.10 -48.39 -22.11
CA ILE A 33 16.87 -47.88 -20.97
C ILE A 33 17.87 -46.81 -21.45
N GLN A 34 18.61 -47.08 -22.51
CA GLN A 34 19.59 -46.14 -23.05
C GLN A 34 18.95 -44.82 -23.54
N LEU A 35 17.79 -44.90 -24.19
CA LEU A 35 17.01 -43.71 -24.58
C LEU A 35 16.52 -42.92 -23.36
N LEU A 36 16.09 -43.61 -22.30
CA LEU A 36 15.66 -42.97 -21.06
C LEU A 36 16.83 -42.28 -20.35
N GLU A 37 17.99 -42.93 -20.29
CA GLU A 37 19.22 -42.35 -19.75
C GLU A 37 19.66 -41.12 -20.54
N GLN A 38 19.60 -41.17 -21.87
CA GLN A 38 19.87 -40.02 -22.72
C GLN A 38 18.91 -38.87 -22.47
N PHE A 39 17.61 -39.15 -22.34
CA PHE A 39 16.60 -38.15 -22.01
C PHE A 39 16.83 -37.51 -20.62
N LEU A 40 17.18 -38.30 -19.61
CA LEU A 40 17.44 -37.81 -18.25
C LEU A 40 18.77 -37.04 -18.13
N ASN A 41 19.78 -37.46 -18.89
CA ASN A 41 21.11 -36.83 -18.89
C ASN A 41 21.19 -35.60 -19.81
N ASP A 42 20.19 -35.37 -20.67
CA ASP A 42 20.03 -34.14 -21.45
C ASP A 42 19.21 -33.11 -20.63
N PRO A 43 19.84 -32.07 -20.07
CA PRO A 43 19.16 -31.10 -19.23
C PRO A 43 18.07 -30.33 -19.98
N GLN A 44 18.21 -30.14 -21.30
CA GLN A 44 17.23 -29.38 -22.08
C GLN A 44 15.95 -30.18 -22.31
N GLN A 45 16.10 -31.47 -22.64
CA GLN A 45 14.94 -32.36 -22.82
C GLN A 45 14.23 -32.62 -21.50
N PHE A 46 14.98 -32.85 -20.43
CA PHE A 46 14.41 -33.03 -19.10
C PHE A 46 13.65 -31.76 -18.64
N ALA A 47 14.27 -30.58 -18.76
CA ALA A 47 13.63 -29.31 -18.42
C ALA A 47 12.34 -29.08 -19.22
N SER A 48 12.34 -29.36 -20.54
CA SER A 48 11.16 -29.17 -21.39
C SER A 48 9.90 -29.92 -20.93
N LYS A 49 10.06 -31.02 -20.18
CA LYS A 49 8.94 -31.80 -19.61
C LYS A 49 8.61 -31.40 -18.17
N ILE A 50 9.60 -30.97 -17.39
CA ILE A 50 9.43 -30.61 -15.98
C ILE A 50 8.97 -29.16 -15.82
N ASP A 51 9.45 -28.24 -16.64
CA ASP A 51 9.14 -26.81 -16.54
C ASP A 51 7.63 -26.54 -16.57
N PRO A 52 6.81 -27.16 -17.46
CA PRO A 52 5.36 -26.96 -17.42
C PRO A 52 4.70 -27.40 -16.11
N LEU A 53 5.20 -28.48 -15.49
CA LEU A 53 4.72 -28.98 -14.21
C LEU A 53 5.13 -28.03 -13.06
N MET A 54 6.35 -27.51 -13.13
CA MET A 54 6.86 -26.53 -12.17
C MET A 54 6.10 -25.21 -12.29
N ASP A 55 5.83 -24.73 -13.50
CA ASP A 55 5.03 -23.54 -13.76
C ASP A 55 3.61 -23.69 -13.22
N GLN A 56 2.96 -24.82 -13.48
CA GLN A 56 1.63 -25.10 -12.95
C GLN A 56 1.63 -25.10 -11.41
N LYS A 57 2.65 -25.72 -10.80
CA LYS A 57 2.81 -25.77 -9.34
C LYS A 57 3.05 -24.38 -8.76
N LEU A 58 3.96 -23.60 -9.36
CA LEU A 58 4.26 -22.22 -8.95
C LEU A 58 3.03 -21.32 -9.09
N GLN A 59 2.28 -21.41 -10.19
CA GLN A 59 1.03 -20.67 -10.34
C GLN A 59 0.00 -21.03 -9.26
N ALA A 60 -0.12 -22.31 -8.93
CA ALA A 60 -1.02 -22.75 -7.85
C ALA A 60 -0.56 -22.21 -6.48
N TYR A 61 0.75 -22.20 -6.20
CA TYR A 61 1.30 -21.58 -4.99
C TYR A 61 1.03 -20.08 -4.95
N THR A 62 1.31 -19.35 -6.03
CA THR A 62 1.08 -17.91 -6.14
C THR A 62 -0.40 -17.57 -5.88
N LYS A 63 -1.35 -18.38 -6.36
CA LYS A 63 -2.78 -18.19 -6.08
C LYS A 63 -3.14 -18.42 -4.61
N ARG A 64 -2.46 -19.33 -3.92
CA ARG A 64 -2.71 -19.65 -2.50
C ARG A 64 -1.95 -18.75 -1.54
N MET A 65 -0.85 -18.14 -1.99
CA MET A 65 0.06 -17.34 -1.19
C MET A 65 -0.63 -16.21 -0.41
N PRO A 66 -1.57 -15.44 -0.96
CA PRO A 66 -2.28 -14.40 -0.20
C PRO A 66 -3.03 -14.97 1.01
N ASN A 67 -3.59 -16.18 0.90
CA ASN A 67 -4.35 -16.80 1.99
C ASN A 67 -3.44 -17.45 3.04
N THR A 68 -2.30 -18.01 2.61
CA THR A 68 -1.38 -18.72 3.52
C THR A 68 -0.38 -17.78 4.19
N LEU A 69 0.17 -16.83 3.45
CA LEU A 69 1.17 -15.88 3.96
C LEU A 69 0.58 -14.51 4.29
N GLY A 70 -0.59 -14.14 3.76
CA GLY A 70 -1.20 -12.83 4.03
C GLY A 70 -1.38 -12.52 5.52
N PRO A 71 -1.89 -13.44 6.36
CA PRO A 71 -1.98 -13.22 7.81
C PRO A 71 -0.61 -12.99 8.45
N THR A 72 0.40 -13.77 8.05
CA THR A 72 1.78 -13.63 8.53
C THR A 72 2.40 -12.31 8.10
N PHE A 73 2.28 -11.93 6.82
CA PHE A 73 2.73 -10.64 6.31
C PHE A 73 2.07 -9.48 7.05
N THR A 74 0.76 -9.56 7.28
CA THR A 74 0.02 -8.52 8.01
C THR A 74 0.49 -8.42 9.46
N ALA A 75 0.68 -9.55 10.13
CA ALA A 75 1.18 -9.58 11.51
C ALA A 75 2.61 -9.02 11.61
N THR A 76 3.49 -9.41 10.69
CA THR A 76 4.86 -8.91 10.62
C THR A 76 4.89 -7.42 10.33
N LEU A 77 4.10 -6.94 9.37
CA LEU A 77 4.01 -5.52 9.05
C LEU A 77 3.49 -4.71 10.24
N LYS A 78 2.45 -5.20 10.94
CA LYS A 78 1.93 -4.56 12.15
C LYS A 78 2.99 -4.48 13.25
N LYS A 79 3.75 -5.55 13.43
CA LYS A 79 4.87 -5.59 14.38
C LYS A 79 5.95 -4.59 14.00
N GLU A 80 6.32 -4.53 12.71
CA GLU A 80 7.33 -3.61 12.20
C GLU A 80 6.93 -2.14 12.42
N ILE A 81 5.67 -1.80 12.12
CA ILE A 81 5.13 -0.46 12.38
C ILE A 81 5.15 -0.13 13.88
N SER A 82 4.88 -1.10 14.74
CA SER A 82 4.87 -0.91 16.19
C SER A 82 6.28 -0.75 16.76
N ASN A 83 7.26 -1.43 16.18
CA ASN A 83 8.66 -1.41 16.62
C ASN A 83 9.43 -0.21 16.08
N HIS A 84 9.04 0.31 14.91
CA HIS A 84 9.71 1.42 14.23
C HIS A 84 8.73 2.55 13.86
N PRO A 85 8.01 3.12 14.84
CA PRO A 85 6.98 4.12 14.55
C PRO A 85 7.56 5.40 13.94
N GLU A 86 8.75 5.84 14.35
CA GLU A 86 9.36 7.08 13.84
C GLU A 86 9.67 6.98 12.34
N ALA A 87 10.27 5.87 11.89
CA ALA A 87 10.62 5.66 10.49
C ALA A 87 9.36 5.58 9.59
N VAL A 88 8.29 4.96 10.09
CA VAL A 88 7.01 4.90 9.40
C VAL A 88 6.36 6.29 9.32
N VAL A 89 6.40 7.05 10.41
CA VAL A 89 5.88 8.43 10.44
C VAL A 89 6.67 9.31 9.48
N GLU A 90 8.00 9.26 9.48
CA GLU A 90 8.85 10.04 8.58
C GLU A 90 8.52 9.76 7.10
N THR A 91 8.32 8.47 6.77
CA THR A 91 8.03 8.05 5.39
C THR A 91 6.60 8.41 4.96
N LEU A 92 5.61 8.25 5.84
CA LEU A 92 4.19 8.43 5.49
C LEU A 92 3.70 9.87 5.68
N SER A 93 4.31 10.66 6.57
CA SER A 93 3.87 12.03 6.87
C SER A 93 3.73 12.93 5.63
N PRO A 94 4.64 12.92 4.63
CA PRO A 94 4.49 13.71 3.42
C PRO A 94 3.25 13.32 2.59
N ILE A 95 2.92 12.03 2.55
CA ILE A 95 1.78 11.50 1.80
C ILE A 95 0.48 11.84 2.53
N LEU A 96 0.43 11.58 3.83
CA LEU A 96 -0.71 11.92 4.69
C LEU A 96 -0.99 13.43 4.67
N GLY A 97 0.05 14.26 4.76
CA GLY A 97 -0.07 15.72 4.65
C GLY A 97 -0.66 16.18 3.32
N LYS A 98 -0.23 15.59 2.19
CA LYS A 98 -0.82 15.85 0.86
C LYS A 98 -2.29 15.45 0.80
N LEU A 99 -2.67 14.31 1.39
CA LEU A 99 -4.04 13.82 1.43
C LEU A 99 -4.95 14.72 2.26
N ILE A 100 -4.55 15.05 3.49
CA ILE A 100 -5.26 15.97 4.38
C ILE A 100 -5.44 17.32 3.68
N LYS A 101 -4.37 17.87 3.09
CA LYS A 101 -4.41 19.14 2.36
C LYS A 101 -5.41 19.10 1.20
N LYS A 102 -5.41 18.02 0.40
CA LYS A 102 -6.32 17.86 -0.74
C LYS A 102 -7.77 17.80 -0.28
N TYR A 103 -8.06 16.97 0.72
CA TYR A 103 -9.40 16.79 1.26
C TYR A 103 -9.95 18.07 1.88
N THR A 104 -9.18 18.71 2.74
CA THR A 104 -9.56 19.96 3.41
C THR A 104 -9.76 21.09 2.39
N SER A 105 -8.86 21.22 1.41
CA SER A 105 -9.00 22.22 0.34
C SER A 105 -10.26 22.00 -0.49
N GLN A 106 -10.62 20.75 -0.78
CA GLN A 106 -11.83 20.41 -1.52
C GLN A 106 -13.10 20.77 -0.74
N LYS A 107 -13.15 20.42 0.55
CA LYS A 107 -14.29 20.75 1.42
C LYS A 107 -14.45 22.26 1.59
N ILE A 108 -13.35 22.97 1.86
CA ILE A 108 -13.35 24.43 1.95
C ILE A 108 -13.85 25.05 0.64
N ARG A 109 -13.38 24.55 -0.52
CA ARG A 109 -13.82 25.03 -1.83
C ARG A 109 -15.31 24.80 -2.07
N ALA A 110 -15.83 23.64 -1.71
CA ALA A 110 -17.26 23.34 -1.82
C ALA A 110 -18.10 24.28 -0.94
N PHE A 111 -17.63 24.56 0.28
CA PHE A 111 -18.23 25.53 1.18
C PHE A 111 -18.31 26.94 0.58
N PHE A 112 -17.20 27.48 0.08
CA PHE A 112 -17.21 28.82 -0.52
C PHE A 112 -18.06 28.90 -1.79
N LYS A 113 -18.15 27.80 -2.56
CA LYS A 113 -19.06 27.70 -3.71
C LYS A 113 -20.53 27.76 -3.29
N MET A 114 -20.90 27.13 -2.18
CA MET A 114 -22.25 27.18 -1.60
C MET A 114 -22.62 28.59 -1.10
N LEU A 115 -21.63 29.37 -0.63
CA LEU A 115 -21.81 30.74 -0.14
C LEU A 115 -21.85 31.82 -1.23
N GLY A 116 -21.69 31.47 -2.51
CA GLY A 116 -21.86 32.41 -3.63
C GLY A 116 -20.83 33.57 -3.70
N ARG A 117 -19.67 33.48 -3.04
CA ARG A 117 -18.63 34.55 -3.05
C ARG A 117 -17.36 34.17 -3.83
N PRO A 118 -16.74 35.08 -4.59
CA PRO A 118 -15.48 34.82 -5.29
C PRO A 118 -14.26 34.92 -4.36
N PHE A 119 -13.51 33.80 -4.31
CA PHE A 119 -12.07 33.53 -4.08
C PHE A 119 -11.02 34.58 -3.60
N ARG A 120 -11.32 35.83 -3.23
CA ARG A 120 -10.27 36.78 -2.74
C ARG A 120 -9.69 36.41 -1.36
N PHE A 121 -10.48 35.76 -0.51
CA PHE A 121 -10.10 35.39 0.87
C PHE A 121 -9.15 34.17 0.90
N LEU A 122 -9.32 33.20 0.00
CA LEU A 122 -8.47 32.01 -0.08
C LEU A 122 -7.02 32.32 -0.47
N GLY A 123 -6.76 33.38 -1.26
CA GLY A 123 -5.42 33.76 -1.66
C GLY A 123 -4.54 34.17 -0.47
N ARG A 124 -5.14 34.84 0.53
CA ARG A 124 -4.47 35.24 1.78
C ARG A 124 -4.26 34.03 2.69
N TRP A 125 -5.29 33.19 2.88
CA TRP A 125 -5.22 31.97 3.67
C TRP A 125 -4.26 30.91 3.11
N ARG A 126 -4.18 30.76 1.78
CA ARG A 126 -3.22 29.86 1.12
C ARG A 126 -1.77 30.24 1.44
N ARG A 127 -1.48 31.53 1.60
CA ARG A 127 -0.15 32.05 1.93
C ARG A 127 0.20 31.76 3.40
N THR A 128 -0.76 31.93 4.31
CA THR A 128 -0.59 31.62 5.74
C THR A 128 -0.38 30.13 5.99
N ILE A 129 -1.16 29.25 5.35
CA ILE A 129 -1.05 27.78 5.50
C ILE A 129 0.25 27.25 4.85
N HIS A 130 0.75 27.90 3.81
CA HIS A 130 2.02 27.51 3.17
C HIS A 130 3.22 27.75 4.09
N ASN A 131 3.20 28.84 4.87
CA ASN A 131 4.28 29.21 5.78
C ASN A 131 4.31 28.34 7.04
N TRP A 132 3.17 27.80 7.47
CA TRP A 132 3.09 26.98 8.69
C TRP A 132 3.73 25.59 8.56
N PHE A 133 4.07 25.16 7.33
CA PHE A 133 4.68 23.86 7.04
C PHE A 133 6.10 23.96 6.42
N GLY A 134 6.70 25.15 6.28
CA GLY A 134 8.07 25.26 5.75
C GLY A 134 8.62 26.68 5.56
N GLY A 135 9.30 27.22 6.58
CA GLY A 135 10.24 28.34 6.50
C GLY A 135 9.90 29.60 7.32
N PRO A 136 10.92 30.42 7.65
CA PRO A 136 11.63 30.53 8.93
C PRO A 136 10.84 31.21 10.07
N SER A 137 11.35 31.06 11.30
CA SER A 137 10.74 31.32 12.62
C SER A 137 9.77 32.49 12.75
N GLU A 138 8.67 32.18 13.44
CA GLU A 138 7.42 32.92 13.68
C GLU A 138 7.55 34.33 14.29
N GLU A 139 8.71 34.78 14.75
CA GLU A 139 8.82 36.01 15.55
C GLU A 139 8.95 37.31 14.74
N GLN A 140 9.46 37.24 13.50
CA GLN A 140 9.75 38.45 12.71
C GLN A 140 8.61 38.88 11.76
N LEU A 141 7.69 37.96 11.43
CA LEU A 141 6.56 38.24 10.54
C LEU A 141 5.36 38.84 11.29
N LEU A 142 5.10 38.38 12.51
CA LEU A 142 4.01 38.88 13.36
C LEU A 142 4.17 40.38 13.69
N GLN A 143 5.41 40.85 13.86
CA GLN A 143 5.68 42.26 14.18
C GLN A 143 5.44 43.22 13.00
N ARG A 144 5.41 42.73 11.75
CA ARG A 144 5.15 43.57 10.58
C ARG A 144 3.68 43.62 10.18
N GLU A 145 2.89 42.58 10.44
CA GLU A 145 1.45 42.54 10.10
C GLU A 145 0.54 43.23 11.13
N LEU A 146 0.96 43.35 12.40
CA LEU A 146 0.15 44.01 13.44
C LEU A 146 0.05 45.55 13.28
N LYS A 147 0.89 46.17 12.45
CA LYS A 147 0.87 47.63 12.25
C LYS A 147 -0.27 48.13 11.35
N SER A 148 -0.98 47.24 10.66
CA SER A 148 -2.12 47.60 9.80
C SER A 148 -3.31 46.65 9.93
N ALA A 149 -3.45 45.97 11.06
CA ALA A 149 -4.61 45.13 11.33
C ALA A 149 -5.83 46.01 11.66
N THR A 150 -6.75 46.11 10.72
CA THR A 150 -8.07 46.71 10.94
C THR A 150 -9.04 45.65 11.43
N ILE A 151 -9.73 45.91 12.53
CA ILE A 151 -10.73 44.99 13.10
C ILE A 151 -12.02 45.12 12.30
N GLU A 152 -12.28 44.19 11.38
CA GLU A 152 -13.48 44.22 10.53
C GLU A 152 -14.74 43.71 11.25
N GLN A 153 -14.60 42.79 12.21
CA GLN A 153 -15.71 42.20 12.96
C GLN A 153 -15.24 41.58 14.29
N VAL A 154 -16.05 41.74 15.34
CA VAL A 154 -15.86 41.13 16.66
C VAL A 154 -17.11 40.30 17.00
N LEU A 155 -16.91 39.09 17.51
CA LEU A 155 -17.99 38.16 17.87
C LEU A 155 -17.76 37.68 19.30
N LEU A 156 -18.77 37.79 20.16
CA LEU A 156 -18.77 37.28 21.52
C LEU A 156 -19.58 35.99 21.57
N LEU A 157 -18.90 34.87 21.84
CA LEU A 157 -19.51 33.54 21.85
C LEU A 157 -19.52 32.98 23.28
N GLU A 158 -20.62 32.35 23.66
CA GLU A 158 -20.72 31.65 24.93
C GLU A 158 -19.84 30.39 24.91
N ARG A 159 -18.90 30.32 25.86
CA ARG A 159 -17.86 29.28 25.89
C ARG A 159 -18.44 27.87 25.84
N HIS A 160 -19.57 27.60 26.49
CA HIS A 160 -20.13 26.25 26.65
C HIS A 160 -20.95 25.80 25.44
N THR A 161 -21.85 26.65 24.95
CA THR A 161 -22.80 26.34 23.87
C THR A 161 -22.29 26.72 22.50
N GLY A 162 -21.35 27.66 22.41
CA GLY A 162 -20.92 28.30 21.17
C GLY A 162 -21.87 29.40 20.69
N LEU A 163 -23.01 29.60 21.36
CA LEU A 163 -24.03 30.57 20.96
C LEU A 163 -23.47 32.00 20.92
N LEU A 164 -23.76 32.74 19.85
CA LEU A 164 -23.42 34.16 19.76
C LEU A 164 -24.26 34.97 20.74
N LYS A 165 -23.59 35.76 21.57
CA LYS A 165 -24.22 36.65 22.55
C LYS A 165 -24.20 38.11 22.10
N ALA A 166 -23.20 38.50 21.31
CA ALA A 166 -23.11 39.83 20.73
C ALA A 166 -22.14 39.81 19.53
N SER A 167 -22.34 40.69 18.56
CA SER A 167 -21.31 41.01 17.58
C SER A 167 -21.23 42.51 17.31
N TYR A 168 -20.11 42.91 16.71
CA TYR A 168 -19.87 44.27 16.24
C TYR A 168 -19.14 44.20 14.90
N SER A 169 -19.59 44.94 13.90
CA SER A 169 -18.89 45.06 12.62
C SER A 169 -19.01 46.48 12.06
N GLU A 170 -17.90 47.00 11.52
CA GLU A 170 -17.87 48.33 10.89
C GLU A 170 -18.50 48.34 9.48
N THR A 171 -18.70 47.17 8.85
CA THR A 171 -19.32 47.08 7.52
C THR A 171 -20.48 46.10 7.53
N ASN A 172 -21.66 46.52 7.04
CA ASN A 172 -22.86 45.69 6.96
C ASN A 172 -22.74 44.66 5.81
N THR A 173 -21.80 43.72 5.92
CA THR A 173 -21.48 42.78 4.83
C THR A 173 -21.59 41.32 5.22
N MET A 174 -22.15 40.97 6.39
CA MET A 174 -22.36 39.56 6.71
C MET A 174 -23.52 39.34 7.67
N ASN A 175 -24.34 38.32 7.37
CA ASN A 175 -25.45 37.92 8.20
C ASN A 175 -24.91 37.25 9.46
N GLU A 176 -24.97 37.99 10.56
CA GLU A 176 -24.40 37.71 11.89
C GLU A 176 -24.74 36.29 12.39
N ASP A 177 -25.97 35.86 12.17
CA ASP A 177 -26.47 34.53 12.55
C ASP A 177 -25.69 33.40 11.85
N LYS A 178 -25.28 33.59 10.59
CA LYS A 178 -24.57 32.55 9.83
C LYS A 178 -23.12 32.39 10.27
N ILE A 179 -22.49 33.46 10.77
CA ILE A 179 -21.12 33.38 11.31
C ILE A 179 -21.16 32.78 12.71
N ALA A 180 -22.17 33.14 13.51
CA ALA A 180 -22.43 32.53 14.81
C ALA A 180 -22.54 31.01 14.72
N ASP A 181 -23.35 30.50 13.77
CA ASP A 181 -23.50 29.08 13.51
C ASP A 181 -22.17 28.40 13.16
N LEU A 182 -21.35 29.05 12.31
CA LEU A 182 -20.06 28.51 11.91
C LEU A 182 -19.05 28.49 13.08
N CYS A 183 -18.96 29.55 13.86
CA CYS A 183 -18.10 29.60 15.04
C CYS A 183 -18.53 28.57 16.09
N THR A 184 -19.83 28.35 16.24
CA THR A 184 -20.40 27.28 17.07
C THR A 184 -19.95 25.90 16.59
N VAL A 185 -20.06 25.63 15.28
CA VAL A 185 -19.63 24.36 14.68
C VAL A 185 -18.13 24.13 14.83
N ILE A 186 -17.30 25.14 14.62
CA ILE A 186 -15.83 25.04 14.80
C ILE A 186 -15.50 24.80 16.28
N ASN A 187 -16.12 25.52 17.22
CA ASN A 187 -15.90 25.32 18.65
C ASN A 187 -16.34 23.92 19.09
N ASN A 188 -17.48 23.43 18.60
CA ASN A 188 -17.95 22.08 18.89
C ASN A 188 -17.01 21.02 18.32
N HIS A 189 -16.52 21.18 17.08
CA HIS A 189 -15.57 20.26 16.48
C HIS A 189 -14.23 20.22 17.24
N VAL A 190 -13.71 21.37 17.67
CA VAL A 190 -12.48 21.46 18.48
C VAL A 190 -12.68 20.81 19.85
N LYS A 191 -13.85 20.98 20.48
CA LYS A 191 -14.18 20.33 21.76
C LYS A 191 -14.34 18.82 21.64
N THR A 192 -15.04 18.33 20.61
CA THR A 192 -15.21 16.88 20.39
C THR A 192 -13.87 16.20 20.08
N SER A 193 -12.96 16.91 19.41
CA SER A 193 -11.63 16.41 19.10
C SER A 193 -10.64 16.47 20.27
N ARG A 194 -11.01 17.17 21.36
CA ARG A 194 -10.17 17.35 22.56
C ARG A 194 -10.65 16.53 23.76
N LYS A 195 -11.84 15.91 23.72
CA LYS A 195 -12.23 14.93 24.73
C LYS A 195 -11.43 13.63 24.50
N PRO A 196 -10.59 13.19 25.45
CA PRO A 196 -10.12 11.82 25.48
C PRO A 196 -11.32 10.90 25.66
N ASP A 197 -11.20 9.70 25.12
CA ASP A 197 -12.12 8.60 25.25
C ASP A 197 -12.19 8.14 26.73
N ASP A 198 -12.99 8.80 27.56
CA ASP A 198 -13.39 8.27 28.87
C ASP A 198 -14.54 7.27 28.66
N GLN A 199 -14.26 6.19 27.92
CA GLN A 199 -14.98 4.94 28.07
C GLN A 199 -14.25 4.15 29.16
N HIS A 200 -14.68 4.40 30.40
CA HIS A 200 -14.50 3.45 31.48
C HIS A 200 -15.02 2.08 31.02
N LEU A 201 -14.09 1.13 30.91
CA LEU A 201 -14.35 -0.29 31.04
C LEU A 201 -15.04 -0.49 32.40
N GLU A 202 -16.36 -0.66 32.38
CA GLU A 202 -17.04 -1.38 33.45
C GLU A 202 -17.17 -2.85 33.05
N LEU A 203 -16.94 -3.68 34.06
CA LEU A 203 -16.69 -5.12 34.08
C LEU A 203 -17.74 -5.99 33.36
#